data_AF-A0A4Q2XGI5-F1
#
_entry.id   AF-A0A4Q2XGI5-F1
#
_cell.length_a   1.000
_cell.length_b   1.000
_cell.length_c   1.000
_cell.angle_alpha   90.00
_cell.angle_beta   90.00
_cell.angle_gamma   90.00
#
_symmetry.space_group_name_H-M   'P 1'
#
loop_
_entity.id
_entity.type
_entity.pdbx_description
1 polymer ?
#
loop_
_entity_poly.entity_id
_entity_poly.type
_entity_poly.pdbx_seq_one_letter_code
_entity_poly.pdbx_strand_id
1 'polypeptide(L)'
;MLATMTATGPENLTPSARKTALVIARLTFYIGLILGMILGAGAVTFTLVNPQMFPDAAERWLVGGVFFGLSVMSFGFSGMAKSRIDKLKASGA
;
A
#
# COMPACT_ATOMS: atom_id res chain seq x y z
N MET A 1 -37.65 -13.56 -3.29
CA MET A 1 -36.61 -13.69 -2.25
C MET A 1 -35.23 -13.39 -2.87
N LEU A 2 -34.93 -12.12 -3.15
CA LEU A 2 -33.73 -11.74 -3.92
C LEU A 2 -33.13 -10.41 -3.44
N ALA A 3 -33.22 -10.13 -2.14
CA ALA A 3 -32.85 -8.83 -1.54
C ALA A 3 -31.63 -8.90 -0.61
N THR A 4 -30.93 -10.03 -0.50
CA THR A 4 -30.04 -10.26 0.66
C THR A 4 -28.60 -10.69 0.33
N MET A 5 -28.14 -10.62 -0.92
CA MET A 5 -26.78 -11.06 -1.27
C MET A 5 -25.79 -9.96 -1.67
N THR A 6 -26.19 -8.68 -1.68
CA THR A 6 -25.31 -7.58 -2.16
C THR A 6 -25.19 -6.40 -1.20
N ALA A 7 -25.49 -6.59 0.09
CA ALA A 7 -25.35 -5.54 1.09
C ALA A 7 -23.96 -5.57 1.77
N THR A 8 -22.88 -5.69 1.00
CA THR A 8 -21.48 -5.63 1.47
C THR A 8 -20.93 -4.19 1.50
N GLY A 9 -21.77 -3.23 1.87
CA GLY A 9 -21.36 -1.84 2.09
C GLY A 9 -20.88 -1.60 3.53
N PRO A 10 -19.94 -0.65 3.76
CA PRO A 10 -19.45 -0.29 5.09
C PRO A 10 -20.53 0.24 6.05
N GLU A 11 -21.70 0.60 5.53
CA GLU A 11 -22.93 0.97 6.24
C GLU A 11 -23.55 -0.20 7.02
N ASN A 12 -23.37 -1.45 6.60
CA ASN A 12 -23.96 -2.63 7.24
C ASN A 12 -23.07 -3.28 8.31
N LEU A 13 -21.88 -2.72 8.55
CA LEU A 13 -20.97 -3.21 9.58
C LEU A 13 -21.44 -2.76 10.96
N THR A 14 -21.41 -3.68 11.93
CA THR A 14 -21.59 -3.32 13.34
C THR A 14 -20.53 -2.30 13.78
N PRO A 15 -20.83 -1.44 14.77
CA PRO A 15 -19.88 -0.40 15.21
C PRO A 15 -18.51 -0.95 15.63
N SER A 16 -18.48 -2.16 16.21
CA SER A 16 -17.25 -2.87 16.58
C SER A 16 -16.47 -3.35 15.35
N ALA A 17 -17.14 -3.99 14.38
CA ALA A 17 -16.51 -4.43 13.13
C ALA A 17 -15.96 -3.25 12.32
N ARG A 18 -16.65 -2.11 12.31
CA ARG A 18 -16.19 -0.87 11.65
C ARG A 18 -14.91 -0.31 12.29
N LYS A 19 -14.83 -0.28 13.63
CA LYS A 19 -13.61 0.15 14.35
C LYS A 19 -12.42 -0.75 14.02
N THR A 20 -12.62 -2.07 14.04
CA THR A 20 -11.57 -3.04 13.68
C THR A 20 -11.14 -2.87 12.23
N ALA A 21 -12.09 -2.74 11.29
CA ALA A 21 -11.79 -2.51 9.88
C ALA A 21 -11.00 -1.20 9.66
N LEU A 22 -11.31 -0.15 10.43
CA LEU A 22 -10.61 1.13 10.37
C LEU A 22 -9.18 1.03 10.90
N VAL A 23 -8.95 0.27 11.99
CA VAL A 23 -7.61 -0.02 12.50
C VAL A 23 -6.79 -0.80 11.48
N ILE A 24 -7.35 -1.86 10.90
CA ILE A 24 -6.68 -2.67 9.87
C ILE A 24 -6.34 -1.79 8.66
N ALA A 25 -7.28 -1.00 8.16
CA ALA A 25 -7.04 -0.13 7.02
C ALA A 25 -5.93 0.91 7.30
N ARG A 26 -5.85 1.45 8.53
CA ARG A 26 -4.75 2.32 8.96
C ARG A 26 -3.40 1.59 9.00
N LEU A 27 -3.37 0.38 9.54
CA LEU A 27 -2.15 -0.44 9.55
C LEU A 27 -1.65 -0.71 8.13
N THR A 28 -2.55 -1.14 7.23
CA THR A 28 -2.21 -1.37 5.82
C THR A 28 -1.71 -0.09 5.14
N PHE A 29 -2.33 1.07 5.44
CA PHE A 29 -1.88 2.36 4.93
C PHE A 29 -0.44 2.67 5.33
N TYR A 30 -0.11 2.59 6.63
CA TYR A 30 1.23 2.90 7.13
C TYR A 30 2.27 1.89 6.67
N ILE A 31 1.95 0.59 6.67
CA ILE A 31 2.85 -0.46 6.18
C ILE A 31 3.19 -0.20 4.70
N GLY A 32 2.19 0.09 3.86
CA GLY A 32 2.41 0.42 2.46
C GLY A 32 3.31 1.65 2.25
N LEU A 33 3.14 2.70 3.07
CA LEU A 33 4.02 3.88 3.02
C LEU A 33 5.46 3.56 3.42
N ILE A 34 5.65 2.84 4.53
CA ILE A 34 6.97 2.50 5.05
C ILE A 34 7.70 1.60 4.04
N LEU A 35 7.04 0.56 3.54
CA LEU A 35 7.61 -0.32 2.52
C LEU A 35 7.95 0.45 1.24
N GLY A 36 7.04 1.33 0.78
CA GLY A 36 7.27 2.18 -0.38
C GLY A 36 8.53 3.03 -0.21
N MET A 37 8.69 3.68 0.94
CA MET A 37 9.88 4.50 1.24
C MET A 37 11.16 3.67 1.30
N ILE A 38 11.17 2.53 1.99
CA ILE A 38 12.35 1.67 2.12
C ILE A 38 12.79 1.15 0.75
N LEU A 39 11.83 0.65 -0.05
CA LEU A 39 12.12 0.12 -1.38
C LEU A 39 12.57 1.22 -2.34
N GLY A 40 11.97 2.42 -2.25
CA GLY A 40 12.37 3.58 -3.04
C GLY A 40 13.79 4.04 -2.69
N ALA A 41 14.12 4.12 -1.40
CA ALA A 41 15.48 4.41 -0.94
C ALA A 41 16.48 3.34 -1.39
N GLY A 42 16.08 2.06 -1.37
CA GLY A 42 16.85 0.95 -1.92
C GLY A 42 17.15 1.15 -3.40
N ALA A 43 16.14 1.49 -4.21
CA ALA A 43 16.30 1.76 -5.63
C ALA A 43 17.37 2.83 -5.90
N VAL A 44 17.30 3.96 -5.18
CA VAL A 44 18.28 5.05 -5.29
C VAL A 44 19.67 4.59 -4.85
N THR A 45 19.76 3.84 -3.75
CA THR A 45 21.04 3.37 -3.20
C THR A 45 21.76 2.45 -4.18
N PHE A 46 21.06 1.48 -4.76
CA PHE A 46 21.66 0.54 -5.70
C PHE A 46 21.97 1.18 -7.06
N THR A 47 21.18 2.14 -7.52
CA THR A 47 21.38 2.76 -8.85
C THR A 47 22.40 3.89 -8.85
N LEU A 48 22.44 4.71 -7.80
CA LEU A 48 23.21 5.96 -7.77
C LEU A 48 24.35 5.97 -6.74
N VAL A 49 24.16 5.33 -5.59
CA VAL A 49 25.10 5.48 -4.45
C VAL A 49 26.17 4.40 -4.44
N ASN A 50 25.80 3.14 -4.70
CA ASN A 50 26.72 1.99 -4.68
C ASN A 50 26.84 1.29 -6.05
N PRO A 51 27.36 1.97 -7.08
CA PRO A 51 27.55 1.37 -8.40
C PRO A 51 28.56 0.22 -8.39
N GLN A 52 29.36 0.10 -7.34
CA GLN A 52 30.39 -0.93 -7.19
C GLN A 52 29.80 -2.31 -6.81
N MET A 53 28.59 -2.32 -6.23
CA MET A 53 27.90 -3.55 -5.85
C MET A 53 27.32 -4.29 -7.08
N PHE A 54 27.01 -3.54 -8.13
CA PHE A 54 26.57 -4.04 -9.43
C PHE A 54 27.42 -3.38 -10.54
N PRO A 55 28.61 -3.96 -10.83
CA PRO A 55 29.55 -3.36 -11.77
C PRO A 55 29.02 -3.34 -13.21
N ASP A 56 28.15 -4.30 -13.57
CA ASP A 56 27.40 -4.24 -14.82
C ASP A 56 26.24 -3.23 -14.73
N ALA A 57 26.20 -2.31 -15.69
CA ALA A 57 25.20 -1.24 -15.69
C ALA A 57 23.79 -1.77 -15.94
N ALA A 58 23.62 -2.80 -16.77
CA ALA A 58 22.31 -3.36 -17.08
C ALA A 58 21.72 -4.08 -15.86
N GLU A 59 22.54 -4.86 -15.15
CA GLU A 59 22.15 -5.50 -13.88
C GLU A 59 21.74 -4.45 -12.82
N ARG A 60 22.53 -3.38 -12.68
CA ARG A 60 22.23 -2.29 -11.74
C ARG A 60 20.88 -1.62 -12.01
N TRP A 61 20.61 -1.29 -13.27
CA TRP A 61 19.34 -0.68 -13.68
C TRP A 61 18.17 -1.64 -13.55
N LEU A 62 18.38 -2.94 -13.82
CA LEU A 62 17.36 -3.96 -13.63
C LEU A 62 16.98 -4.11 -12.15
N VAL A 63 17.97 -4.24 -11.26
CA VAL A 63 17.73 -4.29 -9.81
C VAL A 63 17.05 -3.01 -9.34
N GLY A 64 17.58 -1.84 -9.73
CA GLY A 64 16.97 -0.54 -9.42
C GLY A 64 15.51 -0.44 -9.87
N GLY A 65 15.22 -0.89 -11.09
CA GLY A 65 13.88 -0.92 -11.65
C GLY A 65 12.92 -1.82 -10.88
N VAL A 66 13.37 -2.98 -10.40
CA VAL A 66 12.57 -3.87 -9.53
C VAL A 66 12.24 -3.17 -8.21
N PHE A 67 13.23 -2.59 -7.53
CA PHE A 67 13.00 -1.86 -6.28
C PHE A 67 12.06 -0.66 -6.47
N PHE A 68 12.22 0.08 -7.57
CA PHE A 68 11.34 1.18 -7.91
C PHE A 68 9.90 0.70 -8.19
N GLY A 69 9.73 -0.37 -8.97
CA GLY A 69 8.41 -0.97 -9.23
C GLY A 69 7.71 -1.44 -7.96
N LEU A 70 8.42 -2.13 -7.07
CA LEU A 70 7.89 -2.56 -5.78
C LEU A 70 7.56 -1.38 -4.86
N SER A 71 8.35 -0.31 -4.90
CA SER A 71 8.08 0.94 -4.18
C SER A 71 6.76 1.56 -4.64
N VAL A 72 6.58 1.73 -5.95
CA VAL A 72 5.35 2.26 -6.54
C VAL A 72 4.13 1.40 -6.20
N MET A 73 4.25 0.06 -6.29
CA MET A 73 3.18 -0.86 -5.88
C MET A 73 2.80 -0.67 -4.40
N SER A 74 3.79 -0.53 -3.52
CA SER A 74 3.57 -0.32 -2.08
C SER A 74 2.82 0.98 -1.79
N PHE A 75 3.16 2.06 -2.49
CA PHE A 75 2.41 3.31 -2.43
C PHE A 75 0.99 3.17 -3.00
N GLY A 76 0.81 2.38 -4.06
CA GLY A 76 -0.51 2.04 -4.61
C GLY A 76 -1.40 1.32 -3.59
N PHE A 77 -0.85 0.33 -2.87
CA PHE A 77 -1.55 -0.34 -1.77
C PHE A 77 -1.93 0.62 -0.65
N SER A 78 -1.03 1.53 -0.28
CA SER A 78 -1.32 2.57 0.70
C SER A 78 -2.47 3.49 0.23
N GLY A 79 -2.44 3.94 -1.03
CA GLY A 79 -3.52 4.74 -1.62
C GLY A 79 -4.89 4.04 -1.58
N MET A 80 -4.92 2.74 -1.89
CA MET A 80 -6.15 1.93 -1.76
C MET A 80 -6.64 1.84 -0.32
N ALA A 81 -5.73 1.62 0.64
CA ALA A 81 -6.07 1.59 2.06
C ALA A 81 -6.63 2.93 2.55
N LYS A 82 -6.06 4.06 2.10
CA LYS A 82 -6.58 5.41 2.37
C LYS A 82 -8.02 5.56 1.87
N SER A 83 -8.31 5.17 0.63
CA SER A 83 -9.67 5.21 0.09
C SER A 83 -10.67 4.41 0.94
N ARG A 84 -10.26 3.26 1.48
CA ARG A 84 -11.10 2.46 2.38
C ARG A 84 -11.32 3.12 3.74
N ILE A 85 -10.29 3.76 4.30
CA ILE A 85 -10.43 4.56 5.52
C ILE A 85 -11.47 5.67 5.31
N ASP A 86 -11.41 6.39 4.19
CA ASP A 86 -12.32 7.49 3.91
C ASP A 86 -13.77 7.01 3.76
N LYS A 87 -13.99 5.86 3.10
CA LYS A 87 -15.31 5.21 3.02
C LYS A 87 -15.85 4.76 4.38
N LEU A 88 -15.00 4.18 5.23
CA LEU A 88 -15.38 3.72 6.57
C LEU A 88 -15.67 4.88 7.54
N LYS A 89 -15.02 6.03 7.35
CA LYS A 89 -15.32 7.25 8.10
C LYS A 89 -16.65 7.86 7.65
N ALA A 90 -16.88 7.95 6.33
CA ALA A 90 -18.09 8.53 5.76
C ALA A 90 -19.36 7.74 6.13
N SER A 91 -19.28 6.41 6.28
CA SER A 91 -20.43 5.58 6.67
C SER A 91 -20.78 5.64 8.17
N GLY A 92 -19.98 6.33 8.99
CA GLY A 92 -20.16 6.46 10.43
C GLY A 92 -20.42 7.85 10.96
N ALA A 93 -20.64 8.82 10.07
CA ALA A 93 -21.36 10.05 10.40
C ALA A 93 -22.87 9.78 10.38
#